data_AF-A0AA88HRE1-F1
#
_entry.id   AF-A0AA88HRE1-F1
#
_cell.length_a   1.000
_cell.length_b   1.000
_cell.length_c   1.000
_cell.angle_alpha   90.00
_cell.angle_beta   90.00
_cell.angle_gamma   90.00
#
_symmetry.space_group_name_H-M   'P 1'
#
loop_
_entity.id
_entity.type
_entity.pdbx_description
1 polymer ?
#
loop_
_entity_poly.entity_id
_entity_poly.type
_entity_poly.pdbx_seq_one_letter_code
_entity_poly.pdbx_strand_id
1 'polypeptide(L)'
;ILIMEQRKFESTKIFVPSHVNVNLGAEEKSMEIVNSCLDHMKEKKCTSLHNWLFSPEEIKSYSLYRGDDRCMFLYVHHNSDDFQMYFPSFNCRQRFVDLLHQLRNGFADLDGNDEPDEFQFEYEYDDQGKRHILGKGTYGTVYGARDLNTQVSIAVKEIPEKDSG
;
A
#
# COMPACT_ATOMS: atom_id res chain seq x y z
N ILE A 1 1.35 -15.64 -6.07
CA ILE A 1 1.54 -14.67 -4.96
C ILE A 1 0.63 -15.08 -3.80
N LEU A 2 0.88 -14.63 -2.58
CA LEU A 2 -0.07 -14.80 -1.48
C LEU A 2 -0.65 -13.43 -1.14
N ILE A 3 -1.97 -13.31 -1.09
CA ILE A 3 -2.63 -12.10 -0.61
C ILE A 3 -3.14 -12.39 0.80
N MET A 4 -2.77 -11.53 1.75
CA MET A 4 -3.29 -11.62 3.10
C MET A 4 -4.67 -10.98 3.12
N GLU A 5 -5.69 -11.78 3.40
CA GLU A 5 -7.03 -11.28 3.69
C GLU A 5 -7.18 -11.13 5.21
N GLN A 6 -7.55 -9.93 5.65
CA GLN A 6 -8.08 -9.72 7.00
C GLN A 6 -9.60 -9.84 6.93
N ARG A 7 -10.16 -10.92 7.47
CA ARG A 7 -11.61 -11.01 7.62
C ARG A 7 -12.03 -9.96 8.65
N LYS A 8 -12.95 -9.06 8.26
CA LYS A 8 -13.43 -7.91 9.06
C LYS A 8 -13.93 -8.25 10.48
N PHE A 9 -14.09 -9.54 10.83
CA PHE A 9 -14.59 -10.00 12.13
C PHE A 9 -13.80 -11.16 12.77
N GLU A 10 -12.69 -11.61 12.18
CA GLU A 10 -11.83 -12.64 12.77
C GLU A 10 -10.39 -12.12 12.88
N SER A 11 -9.73 -12.35 14.02
CA SER A 11 -8.32 -12.00 14.23
C SER A 11 -7.34 -12.89 13.42
N THR A 12 -7.88 -13.78 12.59
CA THR A 12 -7.12 -14.73 11.77
C THR A 12 -6.66 -14.07 10.48
N LYS A 13 -5.34 -13.92 10.35
CA LYS A 13 -4.69 -13.57 9.08
C LYS A 13 -4.66 -14.83 8.22
N ILE A 14 -5.38 -14.82 7.10
CA ILE A 14 -5.40 -15.95 6.17
C ILE A 14 -4.66 -15.51 4.91
N PHE A 15 -3.69 -16.33 4.51
CA PHE A 15 -3.00 -16.16 3.24
C PHE A 15 -3.75 -16.93 2.16
N VAL A 16 -4.23 -16.22 1.17
CA VAL A 16 -4.93 -16.80 0.02
C VAL A 16 -3.94 -16.90 -1.14
N PRO A 17 -3.79 -18.08 -1.76
CA PRO A 17 -3.04 -18.20 -3.01
C PRO A 17 -3.74 -17.38 -4.08
N SER A 18 -2.98 -16.50 -4.73
CA SER A 18 -3.52 -15.59 -5.74
C SER A 18 -2.60 -15.50 -6.96
N HIS A 19 -3.19 -15.08 -8.06
CA HIS A 19 -2.54 -14.73 -9.31
C HIS A 19 -2.72 -13.25 -9.58
N VAL A 20 -1.71 -12.62 -10.15
CA VAL A 20 -1.78 -11.23 -10.64
C VAL A 20 -1.29 -11.18 -12.07
N ASN A 21 -2.06 -10.53 -12.93
CA ASN A 21 -1.74 -10.32 -14.34
C ASN A 21 -1.72 -8.82 -14.61
N VAL A 22 -0.72 -8.36 -15.35
CA VAL A 22 -0.63 -6.96 -15.80
C VAL A 22 -0.65 -6.96 -17.33
N ASN A 23 -1.75 -6.46 -17.90
CA ASN A 23 -2.02 -6.46 -19.32
C ASN A 23 -1.54 -5.14 -19.94
N LEU A 24 -0.28 -5.07 -20.35
CA LEU A 24 0.31 -3.86 -20.93
C LEU A 24 0.10 -3.72 -22.45
N GLY A 25 -0.16 -4.82 -23.15
CA GLY A 25 -0.28 -4.87 -24.61
C GLY A 25 -1.72 -4.90 -25.14
N ALA A 26 -2.71 -4.78 -24.26
CA ALA A 26 -4.12 -4.67 -24.64
C ALA A 26 -4.44 -3.23 -25.09
N GLU A 27 -5.54 -3.07 -25.83
CA GLU A 27 -6.07 -1.74 -26.22
C GLU A 27 -6.33 -0.88 -24.98
N GLU A 28 -6.91 -1.49 -23.96
CA GLU A 28 -7.04 -0.92 -22.62
C GLU A 28 -6.10 -1.67 -21.67
N LYS A 29 -5.11 -0.95 -21.13
CA LYS A 29 -4.22 -1.55 -20.14
C LYS A 29 -5.00 -1.85 -18.86
N SER A 30 -4.65 -2.95 -18.20
CA SER A 30 -5.33 -3.34 -16.95
C SER A 30 -4.45 -4.21 -16.07
N MET A 31 -4.84 -4.33 -14.81
CA MET A 31 -4.30 -5.30 -13.87
C MET A 31 -5.43 -6.17 -13.32
N GLU A 32 -5.24 -7.48 -13.34
CA GLU A 32 -6.19 -8.45 -12.78
C GLU A 32 -5.57 -9.14 -11.56
N ILE A 33 -6.34 -9.25 -10.48
CA ILE A 33 -6.02 -10.04 -9.30
C ILE A 33 -7.07 -11.14 -9.15
N VAL A 34 -6.62 -12.39 -9.05
CA VAL A 34 -7.50 -13.56 -8.90
C VAL A 34 -7.08 -14.38 -7.68
N ASN A 35 -7.98 -14.53 -6.72
CA ASN A 35 -7.81 -15.36 -5.54
C ASN A 35 -8.27 -16.80 -5.82
N SER A 36 -7.38 -17.76 -5.58
CA SER A 36 -7.66 -19.20 -5.65
C SER A 36 -8.25 -19.69 -4.33
N CYS A 37 -9.52 -19.39 -4.08
CA CYS A 37 -10.23 -19.81 -2.87
C CYS A 37 -10.56 -21.31 -2.91
N LEU A 38 -10.08 -22.06 -1.92
CA LEU A 38 -10.31 -23.52 -1.82
C LEU A 38 -11.78 -23.89 -1.63
N ASP A 39 -12.57 -23.08 -0.93
CA ASP A 39 -14.00 -23.35 -0.74
C ASP A 39 -14.78 -23.12 -2.04
N HIS A 40 -14.42 -22.11 -2.83
CA HIS A 40 -14.98 -21.89 -4.17
C HIS A 40 -14.62 -23.04 -5.13
N MET A 41 -13.36 -23.52 -5.09
CA MET A 41 -12.92 -24.66 -5.92
C MET A 41 -13.54 -26.01 -5.52
N LYS A 42 -14.03 -26.15 -4.28
CA LYS A 42 -14.67 -27.39 -3.79
C LYS A 42 -16.20 -27.35 -3.89
N GLU A 43 -16.76 -26.47 -4.73
CA GLU A 43 -18.21 -26.29 -4.94
C GLU A 43 -19.00 -25.95 -3.66
N LYS A 44 -18.34 -25.44 -2.61
CA LYS A 44 -19.05 -24.84 -1.49
C LYS A 44 -19.52 -23.45 -1.90
N LYS A 45 -20.66 -23.01 -1.35
CA LYS A 45 -21.21 -21.66 -1.58
C LYS A 45 -20.30 -20.59 -0.97
N CYS A 46 -19.24 -20.23 -1.69
CA CYS A 46 -18.45 -19.03 -1.38
C CYS A 46 -19.09 -17.83 -2.10
N THR A 47 -19.49 -16.82 -1.33
CA THR A 47 -20.12 -15.59 -1.84
C THR A 47 -19.15 -14.40 -1.91
N SER A 48 -17.88 -14.63 -1.59
CA SER A 48 -16.85 -13.59 -1.58
C SER A 48 -16.40 -13.23 -2.99
N LEU A 49 -15.96 -11.98 -3.16
CA LEU A 49 -15.27 -11.54 -4.38
C LEU A 49 -13.87 -12.17 -4.42
N HIS A 50 -13.51 -12.70 -5.59
CA HIS A 50 -12.24 -13.37 -5.81
C HIS A 50 -11.54 -12.92 -7.09
N ASN A 51 -12.18 -12.08 -7.91
CA ASN A 51 -11.59 -11.51 -9.10
C ASN A 51 -11.77 -9.99 -9.05
N TRP A 52 -10.68 -9.27 -9.26
CA TRP A 52 -10.66 -7.83 -9.41
C TRP A 52 -9.91 -7.47 -10.68
N LEU A 53 -10.51 -6.58 -11.47
CA LEU A 53 -9.89 -5.99 -12.64
C LEU A 53 -9.81 -4.48 -12.41
N PHE A 54 -8.61 -3.93 -12.55
CA PHE A 54 -8.31 -2.53 -12.30
C PHE A 54 -7.77 -1.87 -13.57
N SER A 55 -8.32 -0.70 -13.91
CA SER A 55 -7.67 0.21 -14.85
C SER A 55 -6.48 0.93 -14.16
N PRO A 56 -5.55 1.55 -14.92
CA PRO A 56 -4.44 2.29 -14.34
C PRO A 56 -4.89 3.40 -13.38
N GLU A 57 -6.03 4.05 -13.66
CA GLU A 57 -6.58 5.15 -12.87
C GLU A 57 -7.20 4.68 -11.55
N GLU A 58 -7.57 3.41 -11.45
CA GLU A 58 -8.11 2.82 -10.22
C GLU A 58 -7.00 2.42 -9.24
N ILE A 59 -5.73 2.39 -9.67
CA ILE A 59 -4.59 2.11 -8.81
C ILE A 59 -4.09 3.42 -8.21
N LYS A 60 -4.35 3.62 -6.92
CA LYS A 60 -4.00 4.86 -6.21
C LYS A 60 -2.49 4.96 -5.97
N SER A 61 -1.92 3.95 -5.31
CA SER A 61 -0.49 3.91 -4.96
C SER A 61 -0.10 2.51 -4.47
N TYR A 62 1.17 2.33 -4.11
CA TYR A 62 1.65 1.16 -3.42
C TYR A 62 2.66 1.56 -2.33
N SER A 63 2.91 0.69 -1.36
CA SER A 63 3.99 0.87 -0.37
C SER A 63 4.75 -0.43 -0.15
N LEU A 64 6.08 -0.31 0.02
CA LEU A 64 6.94 -1.46 0.32
C LEU A 64 6.95 -1.73 1.82
N TYR A 65 6.87 -2.99 2.22
CA TYR A 65 6.92 -3.34 3.63
C TYR A 65 8.37 -3.51 4.10
N ARG A 66 8.80 -2.69 5.06
CA ARG A 66 10.19 -2.72 5.57
C ARG A 66 10.56 -3.99 6.34
N GLY A 67 9.57 -4.74 6.84
CA GLY A 67 9.80 -5.96 7.63
C GLY A 67 9.99 -7.23 6.80
N ASP A 68 9.59 -7.24 5.52
CA ASP A 68 9.77 -8.35 4.59
C ASP A 68 9.86 -7.79 3.17
N ASP A 69 11.02 -7.95 2.54
CA ASP A 69 11.36 -7.37 1.24
C ASP A 69 10.55 -7.95 0.06
N ARG A 70 9.85 -9.07 0.30
CA ARG A 70 8.90 -9.72 -0.61
C ARG A 70 7.47 -9.19 -0.45
N CYS A 71 7.21 -8.37 0.56
CA CYS A 71 5.88 -7.87 0.89
C CYS A 71 5.67 -6.43 0.43
N MET A 72 4.47 -6.14 -0.07
CA MET A 72 4.03 -4.77 -0.37
C MET A 72 2.53 -4.62 -0.14
N PHE A 73 2.08 -3.38 -0.02
CA PHE A 73 0.67 -3.00 0.01
C PHE A 73 0.31 -2.32 -1.30
N LEU A 74 -0.83 -2.69 -1.86
CA LEU A 74 -1.41 -2.07 -3.04
C LEU A 74 -2.70 -1.38 -2.62
N TYR A 75 -2.80 -0.08 -2.93
CA TYR A 75 -3.94 0.77 -2.61
C TYR A 75 -4.72 1.08 -3.88
N VAL A 76 -6.03 0.84 -3.85
CA VAL A 76 -6.93 1.04 -5.00
C VAL A 76 -8.06 2.02 -4.65
N HIS A 77 -8.60 2.67 -5.66
CA HIS A 77 -9.76 3.56 -5.54
C HIS A 77 -11.07 2.74 -5.36
N HIS A 78 -12.12 3.42 -4.89
CA HIS A 78 -13.50 2.91 -4.74
C HIS A 78 -13.67 1.65 -3.88
N ASN A 79 -13.89 1.79 -2.56
CA ASN A 79 -14.38 0.78 -1.58
C ASN A 79 -13.85 -0.67 -1.67
N SER A 80 -12.81 -0.91 -2.45
CA SER A 80 -12.13 -2.18 -2.62
C SER A 80 -11.09 -2.29 -1.52
N ASP A 81 -10.98 -3.47 -0.93
CA ASP A 81 -10.06 -3.69 0.18
C ASP A 81 -8.60 -3.51 -0.33
N ASP A 82 -7.75 -2.85 0.47
CA ASP A 82 -6.32 -2.76 0.18
C ASP A 82 -5.68 -4.15 0.19
N PHE A 83 -4.74 -4.40 -0.72
CA PHE A 83 -4.13 -5.73 -0.86
C PHE A 83 -2.75 -5.75 -0.24
N GLN A 84 -2.58 -6.56 0.82
CA GLN A 84 -1.25 -6.91 1.32
C GLN A 84 -0.74 -8.15 0.58
N MET A 85 0.24 -7.96 -0.29
CA MET A 85 0.74 -8.96 -1.23
C MET A 85 2.13 -9.46 -0.84
N TYR A 86 2.29 -10.79 -0.83
CA TYR A 86 3.55 -11.47 -0.59
C TYR A 86 3.99 -12.23 -1.84
N PHE A 87 5.18 -11.89 -2.33
CA PHE A 87 5.77 -12.49 -3.51
C PHE A 87 6.70 -13.66 -3.14
N PRO A 88 6.99 -14.58 -4.07
CA PRO A 88 7.92 -15.68 -3.80
C PRO A 88 9.35 -15.22 -3.46
N SER A 89 9.76 -14.05 -3.98
CA SER A 89 11.08 -13.45 -3.75
C SER A 89 11.03 -11.93 -3.92
N PHE A 90 12.07 -11.24 -3.44
CA PHE A 90 12.29 -9.82 -3.70
C PHE A 90 12.22 -9.51 -5.20
N ASN A 91 12.91 -10.30 -6.04
CA ASN A 91 12.95 -10.11 -7.49
C ASN A 91 11.55 -10.20 -8.13
N CYS A 92 10.70 -11.10 -7.64
CA CYS A 92 9.31 -11.19 -8.11
C CYS A 92 8.50 -9.96 -7.73
N ARG A 93 8.68 -9.44 -6.50
CA ARG A 93 8.02 -8.21 -6.05
C ARG A 93 8.50 -7.01 -6.85
N GLN A 94 9.81 -6.88 -7.05
CA GLN A 94 10.40 -5.78 -7.83
C GLN A 94 9.88 -5.79 -9.27
N ARG A 95 9.89 -6.95 -9.94
CA ARG A 95 9.31 -7.09 -11.28
C ARG A 95 7.85 -6.66 -11.35
N PHE A 96 7.06 -6.94 -10.32
CA PHE A 96 5.68 -6.49 -10.26
C PHE A 96 5.56 -4.97 -10.09
N VAL A 97 6.39 -4.37 -9.24
CA VAL A 97 6.50 -2.91 -9.12
C VAL A 97 6.83 -2.29 -10.47
N ASP A 98 7.84 -2.79 -11.19
CA ASP A 98 8.22 -2.27 -12.50
C ASP A 98 7.07 -2.34 -13.51
N LEU A 99 6.27 -3.42 -13.47
CA LEU A 99 5.06 -3.57 -14.30
C LEU A 99 3.96 -2.57 -13.91
N LEU A 100 3.77 -2.29 -12.61
CA LEU A 100 2.83 -1.26 -12.14
C LEU A 100 3.24 0.14 -12.61
N HIS A 101 4.54 0.46 -12.60
CA HIS A 101 5.04 1.72 -13.14
C HIS A 101 4.75 1.83 -14.65
N GLN A 102 5.00 0.77 -15.42
CA GLN A 102 4.68 0.74 -16.86
C GLN A 102 3.18 0.85 -17.16
N LEU A 103 2.36 0.28 -16.25
CA LEU A 103 0.91 0.35 -16.34
C LEU A 103 0.42 1.80 -16.20
N ARG A 104 0.95 2.52 -15.21
CA ARG A 104 0.53 3.90 -14.87
C ARG A 104 1.17 4.98 -15.74
N ASN A 105 2.48 4.90 -15.97
CA ASN A 105 3.27 5.97 -16.58
C ASN A 105 3.72 5.65 -18.03
N GLY A 106 3.56 4.40 -18.49
CA GLY A 106 4.09 3.94 -19.78
C GLY A 106 5.60 3.64 -19.74
N PHE A 107 6.20 3.37 -20.91
CA PHE A 107 7.61 2.94 -21.02
C PHE A 107 8.63 4.07 -20.88
N ALA A 108 8.20 5.33 -20.79
CA ALA A 108 9.09 6.49 -20.88
C ALA A 108 9.87 6.80 -19.59
N ASP A 109 9.44 6.28 -18.44
CA ASP A 109 9.95 6.68 -17.12
C ASP A 109 10.72 5.57 -16.38
N LEU A 110 11.27 4.57 -17.09
CA LEU A 110 12.04 3.48 -16.45
C LEU A 110 13.50 3.85 -16.11
N ASP A 111 13.97 5.01 -16.57
CA ASP A 111 15.32 5.55 -16.29
C ASP A 111 15.32 6.56 -15.11
N GLY A 112 14.15 6.85 -14.54
CA GLY A 112 14.02 7.62 -13.32
C GLY A 112 14.40 6.75 -12.13
N ASN A 113 15.42 7.17 -11.38
CA ASN A 113 15.70 6.70 -10.05
C ASN A 113 14.49 7.07 -9.16
N ASP A 114 13.41 6.31 -9.27
CA ASP A 114 12.19 6.42 -8.46
C ASP A 114 12.54 5.88 -7.07
N GLU A 115 13.35 6.65 -6.33
CA GLU A 115 13.27 6.58 -4.89
C GLU A 115 11.79 6.80 -4.54
N PRO A 116 11.18 5.92 -3.73
CA PRO A 116 9.78 6.04 -3.36
C PRO A 116 9.60 7.45 -2.80
N ASP A 117 8.76 8.27 -3.46
CA ASP A 117 8.48 9.67 -3.11
C ASP A 117 8.50 9.82 -1.59
N GLU A 118 9.65 10.24 -1.06
CA GLU A 118 9.88 10.18 0.37
C GLU A 118 8.88 11.14 0.97
N PHE A 119 8.09 10.66 1.92
CA PHE A 119 7.11 11.51 2.57
C PHE A 119 7.84 12.64 3.30
N GLN A 120 7.85 13.81 2.69
CA GLN A 120 8.54 15.00 3.17
C GLN A 120 7.52 15.91 3.86
N PHE A 121 7.79 16.24 5.12
CA PHE A 121 6.93 17.13 5.90
C PHE A 121 7.77 18.08 6.75
N GLU A 122 7.20 19.22 7.08
CA GLU A 122 7.76 20.18 8.02
C GLU A 122 6.81 20.42 9.19
N TYR A 123 7.35 20.62 10.40
CA TYR A 123 6.51 20.95 11.55
C TYR A 123 5.98 22.38 11.45
N GLU A 124 4.73 22.57 11.84
CA GLU A 124 4.20 23.91 12.08
C GLU A 124 4.80 24.45 13.37
N TYR A 125 5.15 25.74 13.39
CA TYR A 125 5.70 26.42 14.56
C TYR A 125 4.73 27.50 15.03
N ASP A 126 4.63 27.69 16.34
CA ASP A 126 3.86 28.77 16.95
C ASP A 126 4.64 30.10 16.90
N ASP A 127 4.01 31.18 17.38
CA ASP A 127 4.60 32.53 17.43
C ASP A 127 5.88 32.61 18.27
N GLN A 128 6.19 31.59 19.09
CA GLN A 128 7.40 31.49 19.89
C GLN A 128 8.49 30.62 19.23
N GLY A 129 8.27 30.16 18.00
CA GLY A 129 9.19 29.28 17.28
C GLY A 129 9.23 27.85 17.85
N LYS A 130 8.20 27.42 18.57
CA LYS A 130 8.07 26.05 19.10
C LYS A 130 7.13 25.23 18.23
N ARG A 131 7.43 23.95 18.06
CA ARG A 131 6.56 23.01 17.31
C ARG A 131 5.13 23.05 17.86
N HIS A 132 4.17 23.33 16.99
CA HIS A 132 2.75 23.49 17.29
C HIS A 132 2.18 22.14 17.77
N ILE A 133 1.67 22.11 19.00
CA ILE A 133 1.13 20.88 19.63
C ILE A 133 -0.38 20.85 19.44
N LEU A 134 -0.87 19.83 18.72
CA LEU A 134 -2.31 19.59 18.55
C LEU A 134 -2.92 18.83 19.74
N GLY A 135 -2.12 18.02 20.44
CA GLY A 135 -2.59 17.28 21.61
C GLY A 135 -1.50 16.45 22.29
N LYS A 136 -1.75 16.06 23.54
CA LYS A 136 -0.89 15.16 24.31
C LYS A 136 -1.71 13.98 24.81
N GLY A 137 -1.28 12.76 24.49
CA GLY A 137 -1.90 11.53 24.96
C GLY A 137 -0.96 10.74 25.86
N THR A 138 -1.47 9.63 26.42
CA THR A 138 -0.71 8.75 27.33
C THR A 138 0.59 8.21 26.73
N TYR A 139 0.60 7.99 25.41
CA TYR A 139 1.71 7.33 24.71
C TYR A 139 2.57 8.28 23.89
N GLY A 140 2.26 9.58 23.83
CA GLY A 140 2.99 10.48 22.95
C GLY A 140 2.37 11.85 22.76
N THR A 141 3.10 12.70 22.06
CA THR A 141 2.66 14.06 21.72
C THR A 141 2.32 14.14 20.23
N VAL A 142 1.22 14.81 19.91
CA VAL A 142 0.77 15.05 18.54
C VAL A 142 1.12 16.49 18.15
N TYR A 143 1.89 16.63 17.08
CA TYR A 143 2.31 17.90 16.51
C TYR A 143 1.58 18.19 15.19
N GLY A 144 1.35 19.47 14.91
CA GLY A 144 0.92 19.92 13.59
C GLY A 144 2.12 19.95 12.64
N ALA A 145 1.91 19.49 11.42
CA ALA A 145 2.91 19.54 10.36
C ALA A 145 2.21 19.77 9.02
N ARG A 146 3.01 20.06 8.00
CA ARG A 146 2.55 20.28 6.63
C ARG A 146 3.30 19.35 5.70
N ASP A 147 2.54 18.65 4.87
CA ASP A 147 3.09 17.86 3.77
C ASP A 147 3.69 18.83 2.73
N LEU A 148 4.98 18.65 2.41
CA LEU A 148 5.72 19.52 1.51
C LEU A 148 5.27 19.35 0.04
N ASN A 149 4.81 18.16 -0.33
CA ASN A 149 4.37 17.84 -1.69
C ASN A 149 2.95 18.37 -1.95
N THR A 150 2.02 18.15 -1.00
CA THR A 150 0.60 18.49 -1.20
C THR A 150 0.16 19.80 -0.53
N GLN A 151 1.00 20.36 0.34
CA GLN A 151 0.68 21.59 1.10
C GLN A 151 -0.54 21.42 2.03
N VAL A 152 -0.90 20.17 2.37
CA VAL A 152 -1.99 19.82 3.28
C VAL A 152 -1.46 19.75 4.73
N SER A 153 -2.25 20.24 5.69
CA SER A 153 -1.94 20.10 7.11
C SER A 153 -2.20 18.66 7.60
N ILE A 154 -1.24 18.12 8.32
CA ILE A 154 -1.22 16.75 8.83
C ILE A 154 -0.93 16.76 10.35
N ALA A 155 -1.16 15.62 11.00
CA ALA A 155 -0.85 15.42 12.41
C ALA A 155 0.22 14.34 12.58
N VAL A 156 1.33 14.67 13.25
CA VAL A 156 2.46 13.76 13.49
C VAL A 156 2.47 13.36 14.96
N LYS A 157 2.37 12.06 15.25
CA LYS A 157 2.40 11.54 16.63
C LYS A 157 3.77 10.97 16.96
N GLU A 158 4.49 11.63 17.86
CA GLU A 158 5.77 11.16 18.37
C GLU A 158 5.58 10.35 19.65
N ILE A 159 6.18 9.17 19.67
CA ILE A 159 6.25 8.28 20.83
C ILE A 159 7.73 8.20 21.22
N PRO A 160 8.09 8.52 22.48
CA PRO A 160 9.47 8.36 22.92
C PRO A 160 9.87 6.89 22.85
N GLU A 161 11.01 6.61 22.22
CA GLU A 161 11.60 5.28 22.24
C GLU A 161 12.04 4.94 23.67
N LYS A 162 11.73 3.73 24.12
CA LYS A 162 12.27 3.21 25.37
C LYS A 162 13.59 2.52 25.04
N ASP A 163 14.70 3.21 25.25
CA ASP A 163 16.02 2.57 25.30
C ASP A 163 15.99 1.47 26.37
N SER A 164 15.78 0.24 25.91
CA SER A 164 15.91 -0.97 26.72
C SER A 164 17.32 -1.48 26.47
N GLY A 165 18.30 -0.72 26.99
CA GLY A 165 19.71 -1.12 27.01
C GLY A 165 19.95 -2.34 27.88
#